data_AF-A0A183JS22-F1
#
_entry.id   AF-A0A183JS22-F1
#
_cell.length_a   1.000
_cell.length_b   1.000
_cell.length_c   1.000
_cell.angle_alpha   90.00
_cell.angle_beta   90.00
_cell.angle_gamma   90.00
#
_symmetry.space_group_name_H-M   'P 1'
#
loop_
_entity.id
_entity.type
_entity.pdbx_description
1 polymer ?
#
loop_
_entity_poly.entity_id
_entity_poly.type
_entity_poly.pdbx_seq_one_letter_code
_entity_poly.pdbx_strand_id
1 'polypeptide(L)'
;MQNVDKLLEEYEKFKSKVIFSAEEFCWPQPSLQSLYPEVNSGEKRYLNSGGFIGPAVNLIKIINHASIKDDDDDQLYYTNIFLDSTLRVSLMP
;
A
#
# COMPACT_ATOMS: atom_id res chain seq x y z
N MET A 1 -4.01 -23.87 7.65
CA MET A 1 -3.90 -23.34 6.29
C MET A 1 -4.97 -22.27 6.15
N GLN A 2 -4.62 -21.02 5.86
CA GLN A 2 -5.65 -20.02 5.54
C GLN A 2 -6.29 -20.43 4.21
N ASN A 3 -7.63 -20.46 4.17
CA ASN A 3 -8.37 -20.75 2.95
C ASN A 3 -8.42 -19.48 2.08
N VAL A 4 -8.28 -19.62 0.76
CA VAL A 4 -8.39 -18.52 -0.21
C VAL A 4 -9.73 -17.81 -0.06
N ASP A 5 -10.81 -18.55 0.18
CA ASP A 5 -12.14 -17.96 0.37
C ASP A 5 -12.16 -16.99 1.55
N LYS A 6 -11.51 -17.35 2.66
CA LYS A 6 -11.42 -16.50 3.84
C LYS A 6 -10.60 -15.23 3.57
N LEU A 7 -9.52 -15.35 2.79
CA LEU A 7 -8.74 -14.18 2.37
C LEU A 7 -9.61 -13.23 1.54
N LEU A 8 -10.38 -13.75 0.59
CA LEU A 8 -11.27 -12.97 -0.25
C LEU A 8 -12.40 -12.33 0.57
N GLU A 9 -12.99 -13.06 1.51
CA GLU A 9 -14.00 -12.53 2.44
C GLU A 9 -13.46 -11.35 3.27
N GLU A 10 -12.24 -11.45 3.81
CA GLU A 10 -11.64 -10.32 4.54
C GLU A 10 -11.28 -9.17 3.60
N TYR A 11 -10.74 -9.46 2.41
CA TYR A 11 -10.41 -8.46 1.39
C TYR A 11 -11.62 -7.60 1.02
N GLU A 12 -12.79 -8.21 0.78
CA GLU A 12 -14.03 -7.49 0.43
C GLU A 12 -14.52 -6.54 1.55
N LYS A 13 -14.22 -6.83 2.82
CA LYS A 13 -14.64 -5.97 3.95
C LYS A 13 -13.92 -4.62 3.98
N PHE A 14 -12.72 -4.52 3.41
CA PHE A 14 -11.96 -3.27 3.39
C PHE A 14 -12.54 -2.23 2.44
N LYS A 15 -13.40 -2.63 1.49
CA LYS A 15 -14.06 -1.73 0.53
C LYS A 15 -13.07 -0.84 -0.24
N SER A 16 -11.85 -1.34 -0.45
CA SER A 16 -10.79 -0.72 -1.25
C SER A 16 -10.38 -1.70 -2.35
N LYS A 17 -10.07 -1.21 -3.56
CA LYS A 17 -9.59 -2.09 -4.64
C LYS A 17 -8.15 -2.53 -4.45
N VAL A 18 -7.32 -1.75 -3.75
CA VAL A 18 -5.93 -2.10 -3.50
C VAL A 18 -5.64 -1.91 -2.02
N ILE A 19 -5.04 -2.93 -1.42
CA ILE A 19 -4.74 -2.96 0.02
C ILE A 19 -3.29 -3.38 0.17
N PHE A 20 -2.51 -2.52 0.82
CA PHE A 20 -1.15 -2.84 1.26
C PHE A 20 -1.18 -3.35 2.69
N SER A 21 -0.21 -4.19 3.04
CA SER A 21 0.08 -4.49 4.43
C SER A 21 0.51 -3.20 5.15
N ALA A 22 0.24 -3.19 6.46
CA ALA A 22 0.67 -2.11 7.34
C ALA A 22 1.71 -2.61 8.34
N GLU A 23 2.60 -1.72 8.76
CA GLU A 23 3.64 -1.94 9.76
C GLU A 23 3.75 -0.78 10.77
N GLU A 24 4.60 -0.98 11.77
CA GLU A 24 4.80 -0.04 12.88
C GLU A 24 5.79 1.08 12.54
N PHE A 25 6.70 0.86 11.58
CA PHE A 25 7.77 1.80 11.26
C PHE A 25 7.53 2.51 9.93
N CYS A 26 7.78 3.83 9.91
CA CYS A 26 7.83 4.58 8.66
C CYS A 26 9.23 4.44 8.07
N TRP A 27 9.36 3.48 7.15
CA TRP A 27 10.61 3.10 6.51
C TRP A 27 10.47 3.26 4.98
N PRO A 28 11.55 3.61 4.25
CA PRO A 28 12.90 3.95 4.72
C PRO A 28 13.04 5.42 5.17
N GLN A 29 12.01 6.25 4.98
CA GLN A 29 12.09 7.69 5.16
C GLN A 29 11.17 8.19 6.30
N PRO A 30 11.65 8.23 7.56
CA PRO A 30 10.86 8.65 8.73
C PRO A 30 10.26 10.06 8.65
N SER A 31 10.79 10.94 7.80
CA SER A 31 10.24 12.29 7.62
C SER A 31 8.86 12.31 6.97
N LEU A 32 8.42 11.20 6.36
CA LEU A 32 7.11 11.07 5.73
C LEU A 32 5.97 10.75 6.72
N GLN A 33 6.29 10.48 7.99
CA GLN A 33 5.30 10.09 9.02
C GLN A 33 4.10 11.04 9.13
N SER A 34 4.34 12.34 9.03
CA SER A 34 3.30 13.37 9.16
C SER A 34 2.32 13.40 7.98
N LEU A 35 2.68 12.79 6.84
CA LEU A 35 1.83 12.74 5.65
C LEU A 35 0.88 11.54 5.67
N TYR A 36 1.15 10.51 6.49
CA TYR A 36 0.26 9.38 6.66
C TYR A 36 -1.02 9.80 7.40
N PRO A 37 -2.20 9.28 7.03
CA PRO A 37 -3.41 9.46 7.83
C PRO A 37 -3.21 8.99 9.28
N GLU A 38 -3.87 9.63 10.24
CA GLU A 38 -3.91 9.12 11.61
C GLU A 38 -4.75 7.85 11.68
N VAL A 39 -4.37 6.94 12.59
CA VAL A 39 -5.04 5.66 12.85
C VAL A 39 -5.35 5.54 14.33
N ASN A 40 -6.19 4.59 14.72
CA ASN A 40 -6.53 4.40 16.12
C ASN A 40 -5.32 3.87 16.91
N SER A 41 -5.37 4.05 18.24
CA SER A 41 -4.33 3.51 19.12
C SER A 41 -4.20 1.99 18.95
N GLY A 42 -2.95 1.51 18.76
CA GLY A 42 -2.64 0.11 18.55
C GLY A 42 -2.74 -0.37 17.09
N GLU A 43 -3.22 0.47 16.17
CA GLU A 43 -3.21 0.16 14.73
C GLU A 43 -1.84 0.50 14.12
N LYS A 44 -1.44 -0.32 13.15
CA LYS A 44 -0.25 -0.09 12.33
C LYS A 44 -0.55 1.00 11.30
N ARG A 45 0.31 2.00 11.20
CA ARG A 45 0.03 3.23 10.44
C ARG A 45 0.68 3.27 9.07
N TYR A 46 1.82 2.62 8.89
CA TYR A 46 2.69 2.84 7.74
C TYR A 46 2.59 1.71 6.73
N LEU A 47 2.67 2.04 5.45
CA LEU A 47 2.63 1.07 4.36
C LEU A 47 3.87 0.16 4.42
N ASN A 48 3.67 -1.13 4.18
CA ASN A 48 4.73 -2.10 3.93
C ASN A 48 4.55 -2.69 2.52
N SER A 49 5.64 -2.78 1.73
CA SER A 49 5.58 -3.29 0.36
C SER A 49 5.61 -4.81 0.25
N GLY A 50 5.93 -5.51 1.35
CA GLY A 50 6.10 -6.97 1.37
C GLY A 50 4.81 -7.76 1.12
N GLY A 51 3.64 -7.12 1.16
CA GLY A 51 2.39 -7.76 0.80
C GLY A 51 1.32 -6.75 0.39
N PHE A 52 0.70 -6.97 -0.76
CA PHE A 52 -0.47 -6.21 -1.19
C PHE A 52 -1.38 -7.06 -2.08
N ILE A 53 -2.66 -6.70 -2.12
CA ILE A 53 -3.70 -7.42 -2.85
C ILE A 53 -4.60 -6.42 -3.58
N GLY A 54 -5.04 -6.81 -4.77
CA GLY A 54 -6.01 -6.06 -5.58
C GLY A 54 -6.18 -6.66 -6.97
N PRO A 55 -7.10 -6.12 -7.80
CA PRO A 55 -7.27 -6.57 -9.18
C PRO A 55 -5.98 -6.39 -9.98
N ALA A 56 -5.65 -7.36 -10.82
CA ALA A 56 -4.43 -7.33 -11.63
C ALA A 56 -4.27 -6.04 -12.45
N VAL A 57 -5.36 -5.51 -13.01
CA VAL A 57 -5.35 -4.25 -13.78
C VAL A 57 -4.89 -3.05 -12.94
N ASN A 58 -5.23 -3.00 -11.65
CA ASN A 58 -4.80 -1.95 -10.74
C ASN A 58 -3.34 -2.14 -10.36
N LEU A 59 -2.95 -3.36 -10.01
CA LEU A 59 -1.57 -3.67 -9.63
C LEU A 59 -0.59 -3.37 -10.77
N ILE A 60 -0.93 -3.76 -12.01
CA ILE A 60 -0.12 -3.45 -13.20
C ILE A 60 0.03 -1.94 -13.41
N LYS A 61 -1.04 -1.16 -13.19
CA LYS A 61 -0.96 0.31 -13.30
C LYS A 61 -0.03 0.92 -12.23
N ILE A 62 -0.08 0.41 -11.00
CA ILE A 62 0.77 0.89 -9.90
C ILE A 62 2.24 0.51 -10.15
N ILE A 63 2.51 -0.74 -10.51
CA ILE A 63 3.88 -1.24 -10.76
C ILE A 63 4.54 -0.52 -11.94
N ASN A 64 3.76 -0.10 -12.95
CA ASN A 64 4.27 0.62 -14.12
C ASN A 64 4.10 2.15 -14.04
N HIS A 65 3.76 2.70 -12.88
CA HIS A 65 3.51 4.14 -12.74
C HIS A 65 4.77 4.99 -13.03
N ALA A 66 5.93 4.56 -12.50
CA ALA A 66 7.22 5.20 -12.78
C ALA A 66 8.35 4.17 -12.83
N SER A 67 9.40 4.47 -13.57
CA SER A 67 10.62 3.65 -13.61
C SER A 67 11.49 3.94 -12.38
N ILE A 68 12.04 2.88 -11.80
CA ILE A 68 13.04 2.93 -10.73
C ILE A 68 14.28 2.12 -11.15
N LYS A 69 15.40 2.30 -10.45
CA LYS A 69 16.61 1.50 -10.63
C LYS A 69 16.50 0.18 -9.87
N ASP A 70 17.37 -0.76 -10.22
CA ASP A 70 17.43 -2.08 -9.57
C ASP A 70 17.77 -2.01 -8.07
N ASP A 71 18.44 -0.95 -7.63
CA ASP A 71 18.86 -0.72 -6.24
C ASP A 71 18.00 0.34 -5.51
N ASP A 72 16.96 0.86 -6.16
CA ASP A 72 16.01 1.77 -5.52
C ASP A 72 15.08 1.00 -4.57
N ASP A 73 14.56 1.71 -3.57
CA ASP A 73 13.72 1.14 -2.52
C ASP A 73 12.26 0.98 -2.97
N ASP A 74 11.78 -0.26 -2.99
CA ASP A 74 10.41 -0.59 -3.39
C ASP A 74 9.38 -0.05 -2.41
N GLN A 75 9.66 -0.07 -1.10
CA GLN A 75 8.76 0.47 -0.08
C GLN A 75 8.60 1.98 -0.22
N LEU A 76 9.66 2.71 -0.55
CA LEU A 76 9.60 4.14 -0.84
C LEU A 76 8.80 4.42 -2.11
N TYR A 77 8.94 3.60 -3.15
CA TYR A 77 8.15 3.72 -4.39
C TYR A 77 6.64 3.67 -4.10
N TYR A 78 6.18 2.63 -3.40
CA TYR A 78 4.76 2.49 -3.06
C TYR A 78 4.30 3.53 -2.03
N THR A 79 5.17 3.91 -1.09
CA THR A 79 4.89 4.98 -0.12
C THR A 79 4.60 6.31 -0.83
N ASN A 80 5.40 6.69 -1.82
CA ASN A 80 5.20 7.95 -2.54
C ASN A 80 3.87 7.95 -3.31
N ILE A 81 3.52 6.84 -3.95
CA ILE A 81 2.20 6.68 -4.61
C ILE A 81 1.07 6.75 -3.59
N PHE A 82 1.22 6.10 -2.44
CA PHE A 82 0.22 6.10 -1.38
C PHE A 82 0.07 7.48 -0.73
N LEU A 83 1.12 8.27 -0.59
CA LEU A 83 1.02 9.59 0.06
C LEU A 83 0.48 10.67 -0.86
N ASP A 84 0.61 10.51 -2.17
CA ASP A 84 0.00 11.40 -3.15
C ASP A 84 -1.50 11.09 -3.30
N SER A 85 -2.34 12.05 -2.89
CA SER A 85 -3.81 11.90 -2.96
C SER A 85 -4.34 11.75 -4.38
N THR A 86 -3.70 12.39 -5.36
CA THR A 86 -4.10 12.32 -6.78
C THR A 86 -3.76 10.95 -7.35
N LEU A 87 -2.55 10.45 -7.07
CA LEU A 87 -2.13 9.12 -7.51
C LEU A 87 -2.93 8.01 -6.83
N ARG A 88 -3.20 8.12 -5.53
CA ARG A 88 -4.09 7.18 -4.83
C ARG A 88 -5.45 7.06 -5.52
N VAL A 89 -6.11 8.19 -5.80
CA VAL A 89 -7.44 8.16 -6.45
C VAL A 89 -7.36 7.62 -7.88
N SER A 90 -6.29 7.92 -8.61
CA SER A 90 -6.12 7.51 -10.01
C SER A 90 -5.76 6.02 -10.17
N LEU A 91 -4.86 5.53 -9.31
CA LEU A 91 -4.25 4.20 -9.43
C LEU A 91 -4.89 3.17 -8.48
N MET A 92 -5.44 3.63 -7.36
CA MET A 92 -6.07 2.82 -6.31
C MET A 92 -7.52 3.30 -6.03
N PRO A 93 -8.39 3.41 -7.07
CA PRO A 93 -9.77 3.88 -6.93
C PRO A 93 -10.69 2.91 -6.22
#